data_AF-A0ABD5BMZ3-F1
#
_entry.id   AF-A0ABD5BMZ3-F1
#
_cell.length_a   1.000
_cell.length_b   1.000
_cell.length_c   1.000
_cell.angle_alpha   90.00
_cell.angle_beta   90.00
_cell.angle_gamma   90.00
#
_symmetry.space_group_name_H-M   'P 1'
#
loop_
_entity.id
_entity.type
_entity.pdbx_description
1 polymer ?
#
loop_
_entity_poly.entity_id
_entity_poly.type
_entity_poly.pdbx_seq_one_letter_code
_entity_poly.pdbx_strand_id
1 'polypeptide(L)' 'VVMDERDKRPFSLASTPTQQDYIELHIGASELNLYAMAVMDRILKEQAITVDVPHGDAWLREEGSRPLVLIAGGTGFS' A
#
# COMPACT_ATOMS: atom_id res chain seq x y z
N VAL A 1 2.51 6.73 -2.81
CA VAL A 1 2.51 8.06 -2.16
C VAL A 1 3.57 8.93 -2.81
N VAL A 2 3.20 10.11 -3.27
CA VAL A 2 4.14 11.06 -3.89
C VAL A 2 4.73 11.93 -2.78
N MET A 3 6.04 11.83 -2.57
CA MET A 3 6.79 12.65 -1.61
C MET A 3 7.46 13.85 -2.28
N ASP A 4 7.85 13.68 -3.55
CA ASP A 4 8.34 14.71 -4.47
C ASP A 4 8.21 14.20 -5.92
N GLU A 5 8.50 15.01 -6.95
CA GLU A 5 8.40 14.63 -8.38
C GLU A 5 9.18 13.35 -8.72
N ARG A 6 10.30 13.12 -8.04
CA ARG A 6 11.20 11.97 -8.23
C ARG A 6 11.19 10.99 -7.06
N ASP A 7 10.45 11.26 -5.98
CA ASP A 7 10.33 10.38 -4.82
C ASP A 7 8.88 9.88 -4.72
N LYS A 8 8.62 8.70 -5.29
CA LYS A 8 7.35 7.99 -5.16
C LYS A 8 7.55 6.74 -4.33
N ARG A 9 6.67 6.57 -3.34
CA ARG A 9 6.72 5.49 -2.37
C ARG A 9 5.60 4.48 -2.56
N PRO A 10 5.89 3.24 -3.00
CA PRO A 10 4.86 2.24 -3.26
C PRO A 10 4.39 1.60 -1.95
N PHE A 11 3.08 1.40 -1.86
CA PHE A 11 2.40 0.62 -0.82
C PHE A 11 1.28 -0.17 -1.50
N SER A 12 1.04 -1.40 -1.05
CA SER A 12 -0.08 -2.22 -1.54
C SER A 12 -1.41 -1.63 -1.11
N LEU A 13 -2.43 -1.82 -1.94
CA LEU A 13 -3.82 -1.52 -1.59
C LEU A 13 -4.38 -2.71 -0.80
N ALA A 14 -4.63 -2.50 0.50
CA ALA A 14 -5.25 -3.51 1.38
C ALA A 14 -6.78 -3.57 1.21
N SER A 15 -7.38 -2.54 0.62
CA SER A 15 -8.81 -2.46 0.35
C SER A 15 -9.22 -3.31 -0.85
N THR A 16 -10.40 -3.93 -0.80
CA THR A 16 -10.95 -4.68 -1.93
C THR A 16 -11.25 -3.77 -3.14
N PRO A 17 -11.20 -4.28 -4.39
CA PRO A 17 -11.54 -3.50 -5.59
C PRO A 17 -12.99 -2.96 -5.61
N THR A 18 -13.88 -3.54 -4.80
CA THR A 18 -15.28 -3.12 -4.67
C THR A 18 -15.47 -1.95 -3.70
N GLN A 19 -14.45 -1.60 -2.91
CA GLN A 19 -14.49 -0.43 -2.02
C GLN A 19 -14.31 0.86 -2.83
N GLN A 20 -15.22 1.82 -2.66
CA GLN A 20 -15.24 3.08 -3.43
C GLN A 20 -15.06 4.33 -2.55
N ASP A 21 -15.29 4.23 -1.24
CA ASP A 21 -15.29 5.38 -0.33
C ASP A 21 -13.89 5.70 0.19
N TYR A 22 -13.02 4.69 0.30
CA TYR A 22 -11.66 4.84 0.82
C TYR A 22 -10.70 3.82 0.22
N ILE A 23 -9.42 4.14 0.28
CA ILE A 23 -8.34 3.16 0.10
C ILE A 23 -7.74 2.83 1.46
N GLU A 24 -7.33 1.58 1.65
CA GLU A 24 -6.65 1.13 2.87
C GLU A 24 -5.20 0.80 2.56
N LEU A 25 -4.28 1.30 3.39
CA LEU A 25 -2.84 1.06 3.28
C LEU A 25 -2.33 0.53 4.62
N HIS A 26 -1.56 -0.56 4.60
CA HIS A 26 -0.87 -1.06 5.79
C HIS A 26 0.59 -0.59 5.76
N ILE A 27 0.92 0.42 6.56
CA ILE A 27 2.26 1.04 6.59
C ILE A 27 3.02 0.58 7.84
N GLY A 28 4.04 -0.23 7.62
CA GLY A 28 4.90 -0.77 8.68
C GLY A 28 6.00 0.23 9.05
N ALA A 29 5.65 1.21 9.89
CA ALA A 29 6.56 2.24 10.35
C ALA A 29 7.34 1.77 11.59
N SER A 30 8.28 0.84 11.41
CA SER A 30 9.27 0.52 12.44
C SER A 30 10.42 1.52 12.39
N GLU A 31 11.16 1.70 13.50
CA GLU A 31 12.33 2.60 13.56
C GLU A 31 13.42 2.23 12.54
N LEU A 32 13.43 0.98 12.06
CA LEU A 32 14.34 0.50 11.02
C LEU A 32 13.88 0.87 9.60
N ASN A 33 12.63 1.33 9.45
CA ASN A 33 12.03 1.70 8.18
C ASN A 33 11.78 3.21 8.08
N LEU A 34 12.88 3.97 7.96
CA LEU A 34 12.86 5.42 7.75
C LEU A 34 11.98 5.84 6.55
N TYR A 35 11.81 4.94 5.57
CA TYR A 35 10.97 5.16 4.39
C TYR A 35 9.49 5.25 4.72
N ALA A 36 8.99 4.34 5.55
CA ALA A 36 7.61 4.35 6.05
C ALA A 36 7.39 5.49 7.06
N MET A 37 8.36 5.73 7.94
CA MET A 37 8.28 6.81 8.94
C MET A 37 8.09 8.18 8.30
N ALA A 38 8.86 8.53 7.26
CA ALA A 38 8.72 9.83 6.61
C ALA A 38 7.36 10.02 5.89
N VAL A 39 6.69 8.93 5.48
CA VAL A 39 5.31 9.00 4.97
C VAL A 39 4.34 9.27 6.12
N MET A 40 4.51 8.59 7.26
CA MET A 40 3.71 8.82 8.46
C MET A 40 3.86 10.26 8.97
N ASP A 41 5.08 10.79 9.04
CA ASP A 41 5.35 12.16 9.47
C ASP A 41 4.66 13.18 8.56
N ARG A 42 4.69 12.94 7.24
CA ARG A 42 3.99 13.77 6.26
C ARG A 42 2.48 13.75 6.48
N ILE A 43 1.88 12.57 6.67
CA ILE A 43 0.44 12.43 6.95
C ILE A 43 0.06 13.18 8.23
N LEU A 44 0.86 13.02 9.31
CA LEU A 44 0.62 13.68 10.58
C LEU A 44 0.73 15.21 10.49
N LYS A 45 1.66 15.71 9.68
CA LYS A 45 1.92 17.15 9.53
C LYS A 45 0.94 17.83 8.58
N GLU A 46 0.66 17.24 7.43
CA GLU A 46 -0.09 17.88 6.34
C GLU A 46 -1.55 17.47 6.26
N GLN A 47 -1.94 16.38 6.94
CA GLN A 47 -3.30 15.81 6.97
C GLN A 47 -3.89 15.41 5.60
N ALA A 48 -3.19 15.71 4.51
CA ALA A 48 -3.51 15.33 3.16
C ALA A 48 -2.22 14.87 2.46
N ILE A 49 -2.34 13.85 1.61
CA ILE A 49 -1.25 13.33 0.79
C ILE A 49 -1.74 13.08 -0.63
N THR A 50 -0.81 13.13 -1.59
CA THR A 50 -1.09 12.73 -2.97
C THR A 50 -0.68 11.28 -3.18
N VAL A 51 -1.58 10.50 -3.76
CA VAL A 51 -1.33 9.13 -4.18
C VAL A 51 -1.40 9.04 -5.71
N ASP A 52 -0.52 8.22 -6.27
CA ASP A 52 -0.47 7.89 -7.69
C ASP A 52 -0.86 6.42 -7.80
N VAL A 53 -2.02 6.13 -8.40
CA VAL A 53 -2.68 4.82 -8.45
C VAL A 53 -3.57 4.72 -9.70
N PRO A 54 -3.89 3.50 -10.21
CA PRO A 54 -3.43 2.18 -9.76
C PRO A 54 -2.08 1.75 -10.37
N HIS A 55 -1.32 0.92 -9.66
CA HIS A 55 -0.06 0.31 -10.10
C HIS A 55 0.07 -1.15 -9.62
N GLY A 56 0.96 -1.92 -10.25
CA GLY A 56 1.35 -3.27 -9.83
C GLY A 56 0.70 -4.41 -10.62
N ASP A 57 1.37 -5.56 -10.63
CA ASP A 57 0.98 -6.76 -11.40
C ASP A 57 0.56 -7.95 -10.51
N ALA A 58 0.50 -7.75 -9.20
CA ALA A 58 0.12 -8.77 -8.21
C ALA A 58 -1.39 -8.72 -7.94
N TRP A 59 -2.16 -9.53 -8.67
CA TRP A 59 -3.62 -9.60 -8.56
C TRP A 59 -4.13 -11.05 -8.66
N LEU A 60 -5.34 -11.28 -8.15
CA LEU A 60 -5.96 -12.61 -8.12
C LEU A 60 -6.40 -13.07 -9.51
N ARG A 61 -5.82 -14.16 -10.02
CA ARG A 61 -6.25 -14.78 -11.28
C ARG A 61 -7.36 -15.79 -11.03
N GLU A 62 -8.56 -15.50 -11.51
CA GLU A 62 -9.75 -16.34 -11.30
C GLU A 62 -9.86 -17.54 -12.25
N GLU A 63 -9.03 -17.59 -13.30
CA GLU A 63 -9.09 -18.64 -14.33
C GLU A 63 -8.63 -20.03 -13.84
N GLY A 64 -8.01 -20.12 -12.65
CA GLY A 64 -7.49 -21.37 -12.08
C GLY A 64 -8.47 -22.08 -11.15
N SER A 65 -8.63 -23.40 -11.32
CA SER A 65 -9.47 -24.22 -10.42
C SER A 65 -8.71 -24.79 -9.20
N ARG A 66 -7.42 -24.47 -9.06
CA ARG A 66 -6.58 -25.00 -7.97
C ARG A 66 -6.80 -24.17 -6.70
N PRO A 67 -6.80 -24.78 -5.51
CA PRO A 67 -6.85 -24.04 -4.26
C PRO A 67 -5.71 -23.03 -4.15
N LEU A 68 -6.03 -21.83 -3.68
CA LEU A 68 -5.07 -20.75 -3.49
C LEU A 68 -4.47 -20.81 -2.08
N VAL A 69 -3.16 -20.62 -1.95
CA VAL A 69 -2.48 -20.44 -0.67
C VAL A 69 -1.79 -19.08 -0.68
N LEU A 70 -2.15 -18.23 0.27
CA LEU A 70 -1.55 -16.91 0.48
C LEU A 70 -0.64 -16.99 1.72
N ILE A 71 0.59 -16.52 1.60
CA ILE A 71 1.55 -16.45 2.70
C ILE A 71 1.91 -14.98 2.88
N ALA A 72 1.65 -14.46 4.07
CA ALA A 72 1.92 -13.07 4.43
C ALA A 72 2.98 -12.99 5.53
N GLY A 73 3.78 -11.92 5.50
CA GLY A 73 4.72 -11.56 6.55
C GLY A 73 4.75 -10.05 6.75
N GLY A 74 4.62 -9.58 7.99
CA GLY A 74 4.53 -8.15 8.30
C GLY A 74 3.38 -7.46 7.53
N THR A 75 3.66 -6.33 6.90
CA THR A 75 2.68 -5.63 6.06
C THR A 75 2.45 -6.29 4.70
N GLY A 76 3.15 -7.38 4.36
CA GLY A 76 2.82 -8.21 3.19
C GLY A 76 1.49 -8.96 3.31
N PHE A 77 0.70 -8.69 4.36
CA PHE A 77 -0.69 -9.12 4.49
C PHE A 77 -1.65 -8.25 3.67
N SER A 78 -1.25 -7.02 3.35
CA SER A 78 -2.01 -6.10 2.49
C SER A 78 -2.02 -6.49 1.02
#